data_AF-A0A7D9E6C8-F1
#
_entry.id   AF-A0A7D9E6C8-F1
#
_cell.length_a   1.000
_cell.length_b   1.000
_cell.length_c   1.000
_cell.angle_alpha   90.00
_cell.angle_beta   90.00
_cell.angle_gamma   90.00
#
_symmetry.space_group_name_H-M   'P 1'
#
loop_
_entity.id
_entity.type
_entity.pdbx_description
1 polymer ?
#
loop_
_entity_poly.entity_id
_entity_poly.type
_entity_poly.pdbx_seq_one_letter_code
_entity_poly.pdbx_strand_id
1 'polypeptide(L)'
;MLAVNYELMEIVIGVVLDKTSSFVGDDGTMDFSRDERNKSSRLYFVLHDLRYIVQNKPNEWTENLKAKFYKFLELFLSMFRRFQGVGMLKRATGIHVEMEPEWHRDYDFETRLTVLVPLITRWCESDREVLDKSITLTLDCLKEIRKCTSPTKLKNHSDGKKSMKVYDFDVSSEKVSLHIPIVRFLAGLIGCCENHSINFRDVLKIKKDEDALFYMEYPLKVLVFAAQVKAGMWKRNGYSLLHQSFIVYELFCNLIG
;
A
#
# COMPACT_ATOMS: atom_id res chain seq x y z
N MET A 1 -23.43 17.60 6.74
CA MET A 1 -22.01 17.56 7.16
C MET A 1 -21.17 18.33 6.15
N LEU A 2 -20.31 19.26 6.56
CA LEU A 2 -19.57 20.18 5.65
C LEU A 2 -18.77 19.48 4.55
N ALA A 3 -18.24 18.28 4.83
CA ALA A 3 -17.54 17.44 3.84
C ALA A 3 -18.40 17.04 2.63
N VAL A 4 -19.72 16.91 2.82
CA VAL A 4 -20.69 16.49 1.79
C VAL A 4 -21.00 17.61 0.81
N ASN A 5 -20.90 18.87 1.26
CA ASN A 5 -21.39 20.03 0.49
C ASN A 5 -20.33 20.64 -0.44
N TYR A 6 -19.03 20.44 -0.19
CA TYR A 6 -17.97 21.22 -0.86
C TYR A 6 -16.88 20.40 -1.57
N GLU A 7 -17.09 19.11 -1.83
CA GLU A 7 -16.08 18.25 -2.50
C GLU A 7 -14.71 18.27 -1.79
N LEU A 8 -14.73 18.58 -0.50
CA LEU A 8 -13.53 18.97 0.25
C LEU A 8 -12.48 17.86 0.27
N MET A 9 -12.92 16.60 0.39
CA MET A 9 -12.03 15.44 0.35
C MET A 9 -11.26 15.34 -0.98
N GLU A 10 -11.95 15.57 -2.09
CA GLU A 10 -11.38 15.50 -3.45
C GLU A 10 -10.40 16.66 -3.68
N ILE A 11 -10.76 17.87 -3.26
CA ILE A 11 -9.90 19.05 -3.38
C ILE A 11 -8.62 18.85 -2.58
N VAL A 12 -8.73 18.41 -1.32
CA VAL A 12 -7.59 18.27 -0.42
C VAL A 12 -6.63 17.19 -0.92
N ILE A 13 -7.12 16.00 -1.30
CA ILE A 13 -6.25 14.97 -1.88
C ILE A 13 -5.69 15.38 -3.24
N GLY A 14 -6.46 16.13 -4.03
CA GLY A 14 -6.02 16.70 -5.31
C GLY A 14 -4.83 17.65 -5.15
N VAL A 15 -4.84 18.50 -4.14
CA VAL A 15 -3.70 19.38 -3.80
C VAL A 15 -2.46 18.54 -3.44
N VAL A 16 -2.62 17.48 -2.66
CA VAL A 16 -1.51 16.57 -2.33
C VAL A 16 -0.94 15.93 -3.59
N LEU A 17 -1.80 15.43 -4.48
CA LEU A 17 -1.39 14.82 -5.76
C LEU A 17 -0.66 15.79 -6.68
N ASP A 18 -1.15 17.03 -6.81
CA ASP A 18 -0.52 18.10 -7.60
C ASP A 18 0.88 18.42 -7.06
N LYS A 19 0.97 18.71 -5.75
CA LYS A 19 2.23 19.11 -5.13
C LYS A 19 3.25 18.00 -5.00
N THR A 20 2.82 16.75 -5.09
CA THR A 20 3.73 15.60 -5.09
C THR A 20 4.09 15.10 -6.49
N SER A 21 3.49 15.66 -7.55
CA SER A 21 3.70 15.19 -8.93
C SER A 21 5.16 15.27 -9.38
N SER A 22 5.90 16.30 -8.96
CA SER A 22 7.31 16.49 -9.30
C SER A 22 8.25 15.44 -8.69
N PHE A 23 7.81 14.72 -7.65
CA PHE A 23 8.59 13.65 -7.02
C PHE A 23 8.31 12.27 -7.62
N VAL A 24 7.35 12.16 -8.55
CA VAL A 24 7.06 10.87 -9.18
C VAL A 24 8.14 10.60 -10.22
N GLY A 25 8.82 9.48 -10.05
CA GLY A 25 9.83 9.00 -10.98
C GLY A 25 9.25 8.42 -12.26
N ASP A 26 10.14 8.10 -13.20
CA ASP A 26 9.78 7.59 -14.52
C ASP A 26 9.13 6.20 -14.45
N ASP A 27 9.37 5.47 -13.35
CA ASP A 27 8.74 4.19 -13.02
C ASP A 27 7.36 4.35 -12.36
N GLY A 28 6.91 5.59 -12.14
CA GLY A 28 5.64 5.92 -11.51
C GLY A 28 5.65 5.88 -9.98
N THR A 29 6.80 5.68 -9.35
CA THR A 29 6.95 5.63 -7.88
C THR A 29 7.42 6.98 -7.30
N MET A 30 7.10 7.24 -6.03
CA MET A 30 7.58 8.43 -5.32
C MET A 30 9.08 8.33 -5.05
N ASP A 31 9.78 9.43 -5.28
CA ASP A 31 11.19 9.62 -4.94
C ASP A 31 11.41 11.07 -4.45
N PHE A 32 11.37 11.25 -3.13
CA PHE A 32 11.58 12.56 -2.49
C PHE A 32 13.04 13.06 -2.56
N SER A 33 13.98 12.26 -3.08
CA SER A 33 15.35 12.70 -3.34
C SER A 33 15.47 13.58 -4.60
N ARG A 34 14.48 13.52 -5.51
CA ARG A 34 14.49 14.27 -6.79
C ARG A 34 14.46 15.79 -6.64
N ASP A 35 14.02 16.33 -5.50
CA ASP A 35 14.01 17.78 -5.25
C ASP A 35 14.31 18.14 -3.79
N GLU A 36 15.59 18.38 -3.50
CA GLU A 36 16.07 18.78 -2.18
C GLU A 36 15.56 20.15 -1.71
N ARG A 37 15.09 21.00 -2.63
CA ARG A 37 14.64 22.36 -2.32
C ARG A 37 13.28 22.37 -1.63
N ASN A 38 12.51 21.29 -1.76
CA ASN A 38 11.15 21.24 -1.27
C ASN A 38 11.11 20.70 0.17
N LYS A 39 11.26 21.61 1.13
CA LYS A 39 11.01 21.35 2.55
C LYS A 39 9.49 21.23 2.76
N SER A 40 8.94 20.04 2.51
CA SER A 40 7.53 19.60 2.46
C SER A 40 6.63 19.93 3.70
N SER A 41 7.05 20.83 4.59
CA SER A 41 6.30 21.26 5.79
C SER A 41 4.83 21.59 5.52
N ARG A 42 4.52 22.24 4.39
CA ARG A 42 3.15 22.62 4.02
C ARG A 42 2.25 21.44 3.66
N LEU A 43 2.79 20.39 3.05
CA LEU A 43 2.01 19.22 2.66
C LEU A 43 1.51 18.45 3.87
N TYR A 44 2.27 18.46 4.97
CA TYR A 44 1.85 17.83 6.20
C TYR A 44 0.62 18.49 6.83
N PHE A 45 0.45 19.81 6.67
CA PHE A 45 -0.79 20.49 7.10
C PHE A 45 -1.98 20.06 6.24
N VAL A 46 -1.79 19.92 4.92
CA VAL A 46 -2.84 19.43 4.02
C VAL A 46 -3.26 17.99 4.37
N LEU A 47 -2.29 17.12 4.72
CA LEU A 47 -2.59 15.77 5.21
C LEU A 47 -3.31 15.78 6.57
N HIS A 48 -2.96 16.72 7.44
CA HIS A 48 -3.66 16.91 8.71
C HIS A 48 -5.12 17.35 8.50
N ASP A 49 -5.37 18.26 7.56
CA ASP A 49 -6.72 18.68 7.19
C ASP A 49 -7.51 17.50 6.60
N LEU A 50 -6.88 16.70 5.73
CA LEU A 50 -7.51 15.50 5.19
C LEU A 50 -7.89 14.53 6.31
N ARG A 51 -6.98 14.29 7.27
CA ARG A 51 -7.23 13.46 8.44
C ARG A 51 -8.43 13.97 9.23
N TYR A 52 -8.51 15.28 9.48
CA TYR A 52 -9.63 15.89 10.20
C TYR A 52 -10.96 15.67 9.47
N ILE A 53 -10.97 15.77 8.14
CA ILE A 53 -12.16 15.53 7.33
C ILE A 53 -12.59 14.06 7.41
N VAL A 54 -11.69 13.12 7.12
CA VAL A 54 -12.02 11.67 7.13
C VAL A 54 -12.24 11.12 8.54
N GLN A 55 -11.86 11.84 9.59
CA GLN A 55 -12.19 11.45 10.96
C GLN A 55 -13.71 11.56 11.24
N ASN A 56 -14.42 12.41 10.50
CA ASN A 56 -15.85 12.66 10.67
C ASN A 56 -16.71 11.77 9.77
N LYS A 57 -16.82 10.48 10.12
CA LYS A 57 -17.64 9.49 9.40
C LYS A 57 -19.10 9.93 9.26
N PRO A 58 -19.73 9.78 8.08
CA PRO A 58 -21.14 10.11 7.91
C PRO A 58 -22.04 9.22 8.77
N ASN A 59 -23.13 9.81 9.24
CA ASN A 59 -24.21 9.09 9.93
C ASN A 59 -25.16 8.43 8.93
N GLU A 60 -25.31 9.02 7.74
CA GLU A 60 -26.22 8.57 6.69
C GLU A 60 -25.54 8.69 5.32
N TRP A 61 -25.82 7.72 4.45
CA TRP A 61 -25.33 7.70 3.07
C TRP A 61 -26.42 8.14 2.10
N THR A 62 -26.09 9.13 1.28
CA THR A 62 -26.89 9.52 0.11
C THR A 62 -26.14 9.14 -1.16
N GLU A 63 -26.83 8.95 -2.29
CA GLU A 63 -26.20 8.62 -3.56
C GLU A 63 -25.15 9.67 -3.99
N ASN A 64 -25.42 10.95 -3.74
CA ASN A 64 -24.47 12.03 -3.97
C ASN A 64 -23.20 11.89 -3.10
N LEU A 65 -23.37 11.52 -1.82
CA LEU A 65 -22.23 11.30 -0.92
C LEU A 65 -21.42 10.06 -1.34
N LYS A 66 -22.08 8.96 -1.71
CA LYS A 66 -21.41 7.76 -2.23
C LYS A 66 -20.54 8.12 -3.45
N ALA A 67 -21.11 8.84 -4.42
CA ALA A 67 -20.39 9.27 -5.62
C ALA A 67 -19.13 10.09 -5.29
N LYS A 68 -19.25 11.10 -4.42
CA LYS A 68 -18.11 11.92 -3.98
C LYS A 68 -17.07 11.10 -3.20
N PHE A 69 -17.52 10.18 -2.36
CA PHE A 69 -16.61 9.30 -1.62
C PHE A 69 -15.84 8.36 -2.56
N TYR A 70 -16.50 7.78 -3.56
CA TYR A 70 -15.83 6.92 -4.54
C TYR A 70 -14.78 7.69 -5.34
N LYS A 71 -15.09 8.91 -5.76
CA LYS A 71 -14.12 9.78 -6.45
C LYS A 71 -12.94 10.17 -5.56
N PHE A 72 -13.21 10.50 -4.30
CA PHE A 72 -12.15 10.67 -3.30
C PHE A 72 -11.28 9.41 -3.17
N LEU A 73 -11.90 8.24 -3.07
CA LEU A 73 -11.20 6.97 -2.89
C LEU A 73 -10.32 6.63 -4.10
N GLU A 74 -10.78 6.89 -5.32
CA GLU A 74 -9.98 6.74 -6.53
C GLU A 74 -8.73 7.63 -6.50
N LEU A 75 -8.87 8.90 -6.08
CA LEU A 75 -7.74 9.81 -5.92
C LEU A 75 -6.80 9.35 -4.81
N PHE A 76 -7.33 8.89 -3.68
CA PHE A 76 -6.54 8.34 -2.58
C PHE A 76 -5.75 7.09 -3.00
N LEU A 77 -6.40 6.15 -3.71
CA LEU A 77 -5.74 4.97 -4.28
C LEU A 77 -4.69 5.37 -5.31
N SER A 78 -4.92 6.44 -6.10
CA SER A 78 -3.91 6.96 -7.02
C SER A 78 -2.68 7.50 -6.29
N MET A 79 -2.85 8.09 -5.09
CA MET A 79 -1.73 8.50 -4.24
C MET A 79 -0.98 7.29 -3.69
N PHE A 80 -1.70 6.30 -3.14
CA PHE A 80 -1.12 5.07 -2.61
C PHE A 80 -0.38 4.27 -3.68
N ARG A 81 -0.89 4.29 -4.92
CA ARG A 81 -0.21 3.68 -6.06
C ARG A 81 1.18 4.24 -6.28
N ARG A 82 1.41 5.54 -6.06
CA ARG A 82 2.75 6.15 -6.19
C ARG A 82 3.73 5.63 -5.13
N PHE A 83 3.24 5.12 -4.00
CA PHE A 83 4.07 4.48 -2.97
C PHE A 83 4.26 2.97 -3.18
N GLN A 84 3.42 2.35 -4.02
CA GLN A 84 3.53 0.92 -4.29
C GLN A 84 4.85 0.61 -4.99
N GLY A 85 5.75 -0.09 -4.31
CA GLY A 85 7.04 -0.48 -4.87
C GLY A 85 8.14 0.58 -4.71
N VAL A 86 7.95 1.62 -3.90
CA VAL A 86 9.01 2.59 -3.58
C VAL A 86 10.19 1.90 -2.89
N GLY A 87 11.40 2.41 -3.09
CA GLY A 87 12.58 1.98 -2.34
C GLY A 87 12.95 0.51 -2.58
N MET A 88 12.92 0.04 -3.82
CA MET A 88 13.29 -1.33 -4.17
C MET A 88 14.70 -1.71 -3.69
N LEU A 89 14.79 -2.63 -2.72
CA LEU A 89 16.04 -3.08 -2.10
C LEU A 89 16.57 -4.34 -2.80
N LYS A 90 17.88 -4.41 -3.03
CA LYS A 90 18.56 -5.62 -3.52
C LYS A 90 19.65 -6.05 -2.53
N ARG A 91 19.74 -7.34 -2.25
CA ARG A 91 20.71 -7.88 -1.29
C ARG A 91 22.14 -7.66 -1.78
N ALA A 92 22.99 -7.08 -0.93
CA ALA A 92 24.40 -6.92 -1.19
C ALA A 92 25.13 -8.24 -0.90
N THR A 93 25.66 -8.89 -1.93
CA THR A 93 26.40 -10.16 -1.82
C THR A 93 27.91 -9.98 -1.85
N GLY A 94 28.41 -8.84 -2.32
CA GLY A 94 29.83 -8.51 -2.42
C GLY A 94 30.30 -7.56 -1.32
N ILE A 95 30.75 -6.36 -1.74
CA ILE A 95 31.25 -5.29 -0.86
C ILE A 95 30.08 -4.70 -0.04
N HIS A 96 30.40 -4.25 1.17
CA HIS A 96 29.45 -3.55 2.05
C HIS A 96 28.97 -2.24 1.39
N VAL A 97 27.70 -1.91 1.56
CA VAL A 97 27.15 -0.62 1.11
C VAL A 97 27.60 0.45 2.10
N GLU A 98 28.57 1.28 1.70
CA GLU A 98 29.13 2.35 2.55
C GLU A 98 28.25 3.61 2.59
N MET A 99 27.57 3.92 1.48
CA MET A 99 26.70 5.10 1.35
C MET A 99 25.26 4.67 1.13
N GLU A 100 24.39 5.08 2.04
CA GLU A 100 22.96 4.74 2.01
C GLU A 100 22.17 5.86 1.30
N PRO A 101 21.22 5.52 0.41
CA PRO A 101 20.33 6.52 -0.16
C PRO A 101 19.44 7.14 0.93
N GLU A 102 19.03 8.39 0.73
CA GLU A 102 18.03 9.02 1.60
C GLU A 102 16.69 8.31 1.41
N TRP A 103 16.14 7.76 2.49
CA TRP A 103 14.90 6.97 2.49
C TRP A 103 13.85 7.49 3.47
N HIS A 104 14.24 8.37 4.40
CA HIS A 104 13.42 8.77 5.52
C HIS A 104 12.24 9.63 5.06
N ARG A 105 12.40 10.45 4.02
CA ARG A 105 11.32 11.32 3.52
C ARG A 105 10.18 10.53 2.88
N ASP A 106 10.48 9.55 2.04
CA ASP A 106 9.46 8.67 1.45
C ASP A 106 8.70 7.94 2.56
N TYR A 107 9.45 7.44 3.54
CA TYR A 107 8.89 6.70 4.67
C TYR A 107 8.03 7.57 5.60
N ASP A 108 8.50 8.77 5.96
CA ASP A 108 7.75 9.72 6.81
C ASP A 108 6.45 10.14 6.14
N PHE A 109 6.48 10.40 4.83
CA PHE A 109 5.28 10.79 4.09
C PHE A 109 4.27 9.63 4.02
N GLU A 110 4.71 8.42 3.65
CA GLU A 110 3.82 7.25 3.61
C GLU A 110 3.25 6.92 4.99
N THR A 111 4.05 7.05 6.05
CA THR A 111 3.59 6.80 7.42
C THR A 111 2.44 7.73 7.79
N ARG A 112 2.54 9.02 7.44
CA ARG A 112 1.46 10.00 7.67
C ARG A 112 0.22 9.71 6.84
N LEU A 113 0.40 9.28 5.59
CA LEU A 113 -0.71 8.81 4.75
C LEU A 113 -1.39 7.57 5.32
N THR A 114 -0.63 6.64 5.89
CA THR A 114 -1.13 5.39 6.47
C THR A 114 -2.06 5.64 7.66
N VAL A 115 -1.87 6.72 8.42
CA VAL A 115 -2.79 7.13 9.50
C VAL A 115 -4.22 7.35 8.99
N LEU A 116 -4.41 7.64 7.70
CA LEU A 116 -5.72 7.80 7.08
C LEU A 116 -6.43 6.45 6.82
N VAL A 117 -5.68 5.36 6.66
CA VAL A 117 -6.21 4.02 6.35
C VAL A 117 -7.31 3.59 7.32
N PRO A 118 -7.10 3.53 8.65
CA PRO A 118 -8.14 3.10 9.58
C PRO A 118 -9.36 4.04 9.61
N LEU A 119 -9.18 5.33 9.25
CA LEU A 119 -10.29 6.27 9.17
C LEU A 119 -11.13 6.00 7.92
N ILE A 120 -10.48 5.79 6.78
CA ILE A 120 -11.16 5.51 5.51
C ILE A 120 -11.83 4.13 5.54
N THR A 121 -11.17 3.10 6.09
CA THR A 121 -11.80 1.77 6.21
C THR A 121 -13.04 1.80 7.09
N ARG A 122 -13.08 2.62 8.16
CA ARG A 122 -14.30 2.87 8.95
C ARG A 122 -15.43 3.52 8.16
N TRP A 123 -15.11 4.39 7.18
CA TRP A 123 -16.13 4.90 6.26
C TRP A 123 -16.65 3.78 5.38
N CYS A 124 -15.76 3.00 4.77
CA CYS A 124 -16.13 1.87 3.93
C CYS A 124 -17.02 0.88 4.67
N GLU A 125 -16.66 0.53 5.91
CA GLU A 125 -17.40 -0.38 6.78
C GLU A 125 -18.77 0.13 7.19
N SER A 126 -19.05 1.44 7.11
CA SER A 126 -20.32 1.97 7.60
C SER A 126 -21.53 1.67 6.71
N ASP A 127 -21.30 1.23 5.47
CA ASP A 127 -22.34 0.88 4.52
C ASP A 127 -21.85 -0.25 3.61
N ARG A 128 -22.67 -1.28 3.44
CA ARG A 128 -22.31 -2.48 2.69
C ARG A 128 -21.97 -2.21 1.23
N GLU A 129 -22.75 -1.35 0.57
CA GLU A 129 -22.54 -1.03 -0.85
C GLU A 129 -21.25 -0.22 -1.02
N VAL A 130 -20.98 0.69 -0.07
CA VAL A 130 -19.73 1.44 -0.03
C VAL A 130 -18.54 0.51 0.17
N LEU A 131 -18.62 -0.47 1.07
CA LEU A 131 -17.58 -1.47 1.27
C LEU A 131 -17.30 -2.28 -0.01
N ASP A 132 -18.34 -2.85 -0.62
CA ASP A 132 -18.22 -3.66 -1.84
C ASP A 132 -17.60 -2.85 -2.99
N LYS A 133 -18.03 -1.60 -3.18
CA LYS A 133 -17.47 -0.71 -4.19
C LYS A 133 -16.03 -0.34 -3.89
N SER A 134 -15.69 -0.09 -2.63
CA SER A 134 -14.32 0.26 -2.20
C SER A 134 -13.35 -0.89 -2.42
N ILE A 135 -13.77 -2.13 -2.14
CA ILE A 135 -12.98 -3.33 -2.43
C ILE A 135 -12.79 -3.46 -3.94
N THR A 136 -13.84 -3.26 -4.74
CA THR A 136 -13.76 -3.32 -6.21
C THR A 136 -12.76 -2.30 -6.76
N LEU A 137 -12.83 -1.03 -6.34
CA LEU A 137 -11.90 0.02 -6.75
C LEU A 137 -10.45 -0.31 -6.37
N THR A 138 -10.24 -0.85 -5.16
CA THR A 138 -8.91 -1.24 -4.68
C THR A 138 -8.35 -2.44 -5.48
N LEU A 139 -9.20 -3.42 -5.78
CA LEU A 139 -8.85 -4.57 -6.61
C LEU A 139 -8.46 -4.16 -8.03
N ASP A 140 -9.22 -3.24 -8.63
CA ASP A 140 -8.92 -2.75 -9.98
C ASP A 140 -7.62 -1.96 -9.99
N CYS A 141 -7.37 -1.12 -8.97
CA CYS A 141 -6.07 -0.47 -8.79
C CYS A 141 -4.92 -1.48 -8.70
N LEU A 142 -5.07 -2.54 -7.90
CA LEU A 142 -4.07 -3.59 -7.77
C LEU A 142 -3.82 -4.32 -9.10
N LYS A 143 -4.86 -4.64 -9.86
CA LYS A 143 -4.72 -5.27 -11.19
C LYS A 143 -3.97 -4.35 -12.17
N GLU A 144 -4.26 -3.05 -12.18
CA GLU A 144 -3.55 -2.10 -13.05
C GLU A 144 -2.07 -1.99 -12.70
N ILE A 145 -1.73 -1.94 -11.41
CA ILE A 145 -0.33 -1.98 -10.94
C ILE A 145 0.39 -3.22 -11.48
N ARG A 146 -0.29 -4.38 -11.44
CA ARG A 146 0.27 -5.65 -11.90
C ARG A 146 0.45 -5.72 -13.41
N LYS A 147 -0.40 -5.06 -14.20
CA LYS A 147 -0.22 -4.94 -15.65
C LYS A 147 1.00 -4.09 -16.01
N CYS A 148 1.28 -3.05 -15.23
CA CYS A 148 2.44 -2.18 -15.43
C CYS A 148 3.76 -2.77 -14.92
N THR A 149 3.71 -3.82 -14.10
CA THR A 149 4.89 -4.49 -13.55
C THR A 149 5.25 -5.72 -14.39
N SER A 150 6.54 -6.04 -14.53
CA SER A 150 6.93 -7.30 -15.17
C SER A 150 6.29 -8.49 -14.44
N PRO A 151 5.58 -9.39 -15.15
CA PRO A 151 4.88 -10.49 -14.51
C PRO A 151 5.89 -11.45 -13.89
N THR A 152 5.73 -11.71 -12.59
CA THR A 152 6.48 -12.78 -11.92
C THR A 152 5.95 -14.12 -12.43
N LYS A 153 6.83 -14.95 -12.97
CA LYS A 153 6.44 -16.23 -13.59
C LYS A 153 5.91 -17.18 -12.53
N LEU A 154 4.90 -17.99 -12.87
CA LEU A 154 4.49 -19.10 -12.04
C LEU A 154 5.27 -20.36 -12.44
N LYS A 155 5.77 -21.08 -11.45
CA LYS A 155 6.38 -22.41 -11.63
C LYS A 155 5.65 -23.45 -10.79
N ASN A 156 5.67 -24.70 -11.26
CA ASN A 156 5.22 -25.82 -10.45
C ASN A 156 6.36 -26.22 -9.50
N HIS A 157 6.08 -26.16 -8.21
CA HIS A 157 6.96 -26.70 -7.18
C HIS A 157 6.35 -28.00 -6.65
N SER A 158 7.18 -29.03 -6.48
CA SER A 158 6.77 -30.33 -5.96
C SER A 158 7.74 -30.77 -4.88
N ASP A 159 7.20 -31.11 -3.71
CA ASP A 159 7.95 -31.69 -2.58
C ASP A 159 7.75 -33.23 -2.52
N GLY A 160 7.55 -33.86 -3.69
CA GLY A 160 7.32 -35.30 -3.84
C GLY A 160 5.94 -35.80 -3.37
N LYS A 161 5.28 -35.12 -2.44
CA LYS A 161 3.93 -35.47 -1.92
C LYS A 161 2.79 -34.64 -2.50
N LYS A 162 3.06 -33.38 -2.87
CA LYS A 162 2.11 -32.44 -3.44
C LYS A 162 2.81 -31.53 -4.44
N SER A 163 2.13 -31.19 -5.52
CA SER A 163 2.53 -30.13 -6.43
C SER A 163 1.67 -28.89 -6.18
N MET A 164 2.30 -27.71 -6.23
CA MET A 164 1.62 -26.42 -6.14
C MET A 164 2.26 -25.42 -7.09
N LYS A 165 1.46 -24.45 -7.58
CA LYS A 165 2.02 -23.29 -8.28
C LYS A 165 2.55 -22.29 -7.28
N VAL A 166 3.74 -21.76 -7.57
CA VAL A 166 4.37 -20.70 -6.78
C VAL A 166 4.93 -19.65 -7.72
N TYR A 167 5.07 -18.43 -7.23
CA TYR A 167 5.84 -17.41 -7.93
C TYR A 167 7.31 -17.79 -7.94
N ASP A 168 7.90 -17.77 -9.12
CA ASP A 168 9.33 -17.91 -9.33
C ASP A 168 9.99 -16.57 -9.01
N PHE A 169 10.20 -16.34 -7.71
CA PHE A 169 10.81 -15.13 -7.19
C PHE A 169 11.78 -15.46 -6.06
N ASP A 170 13.04 -15.03 -6.19
CA ASP A 170 14.07 -15.20 -5.16
C ASP A 170 14.41 -13.85 -4.52
N VAL A 171 13.89 -13.65 -3.30
CA VAL A 171 14.17 -12.50 -2.44
C VAL A 171 15.68 -12.28 -2.22
N SER A 172 16.49 -13.34 -2.29
CA SER A 172 17.93 -13.27 -2.04
C SER A 172 18.72 -12.64 -3.19
N SER A 173 18.13 -12.53 -4.38
CA SER A 173 18.79 -12.07 -5.60
C SER A 173 18.00 -10.99 -6.35
N GLU A 174 16.68 -10.91 -6.15
CA GLU A 174 15.79 -9.95 -6.78
C GLU A 174 15.51 -8.73 -5.89
N LYS A 175 14.91 -7.70 -6.51
CA LYS A 175 14.55 -6.45 -5.84
C LYS A 175 13.24 -6.60 -5.07
N VAL A 176 13.22 -6.21 -3.80
CA VAL A 176 12.03 -6.23 -2.94
C VAL A 176 11.76 -4.85 -2.37
N SER A 177 10.51 -4.41 -2.45
CA SER A 177 10.04 -3.21 -1.75
C SER A 177 9.20 -3.60 -0.55
N LEU A 178 9.38 -2.85 0.55
CA LEU A 178 8.57 -2.95 1.75
C LEU A 178 7.29 -2.09 1.69
N HIS A 179 7.17 -1.26 0.65
CA HIS A 179 6.08 -0.32 0.45
C HIS A 179 4.99 -0.98 -0.39
N ILE A 180 4.02 -1.59 0.29
CA ILE A 180 2.89 -2.32 -0.33
C ILE A 180 1.51 -1.77 0.11
N PRO A 181 1.30 -0.44 0.07
CA PRO A 181 0.16 0.22 0.70
C PRO A 181 -1.20 -0.18 0.09
N ILE A 182 -1.27 -0.50 -1.21
CA ILE A 182 -2.54 -0.91 -1.84
C ILE A 182 -3.00 -2.27 -1.31
N VAL A 183 -2.07 -3.23 -1.16
CA VAL A 183 -2.39 -4.55 -0.62
C VAL A 183 -2.72 -4.49 0.86
N ARG A 184 -2.04 -3.62 1.63
CA ARG A 184 -2.36 -3.36 3.03
C ARG A 184 -3.75 -2.73 3.20
N PHE A 185 -4.09 -1.76 2.34
CA PHE A 185 -5.42 -1.15 2.34
C PHE A 185 -6.52 -2.19 2.00
N LEU A 186 -6.28 -3.03 0.99
CA LEU A 186 -7.17 -4.14 0.65
C LEU A 186 -7.37 -5.10 1.83
N ALA A 187 -6.30 -5.45 2.55
CA ALA A 187 -6.40 -6.29 3.75
C ALA A 187 -7.27 -5.64 4.84
N GLY A 188 -7.14 -4.32 5.05
CA GLY A 188 -8.00 -3.56 5.96
C GLY A 188 -9.48 -3.63 5.56
N LEU A 189 -9.80 -3.50 4.27
CA LEU A 189 -11.17 -3.64 3.76
C LEU A 189 -11.70 -5.07 3.91
N ILE A 190 -10.87 -6.09 3.67
CA ILE A 190 -11.24 -7.50 3.87
C ILE A 190 -11.58 -7.75 5.34
N GLY A 191 -10.86 -7.15 6.29
CA GLY A 191 -11.20 -7.24 7.71
C GLY A 191 -12.60 -6.69 8.02
N CYS A 192 -13.03 -5.64 7.34
CA CYS A 192 -14.38 -5.08 7.49
C CYS A 192 -15.49 -5.99 6.94
N CYS A 193 -15.18 -6.98 6.09
CA CYS A 193 -16.17 -7.91 5.53
C CYS A 193 -16.86 -8.75 6.61
N GLU A 194 -16.16 -9.06 7.71
CA GLU A 194 -16.71 -9.86 8.82
C GLU A 194 -17.95 -9.18 9.43
N ASN A 195 -17.90 -7.85 9.59
CA ASN A 195 -19.00 -7.06 10.16
C ASN A 195 -20.25 -7.01 9.29
N HIS A 196 -20.14 -7.35 8.00
CA HIS A 196 -21.26 -7.42 7.06
C HIS A 196 -21.65 -8.84 6.66
N SER A 197 -21.07 -9.86 7.32
CA SER A 197 -21.24 -11.28 6.94
C SER A 197 -20.91 -11.54 5.46
N ILE A 198 -19.95 -10.79 4.91
CA ILE A 198 -19.51 -10.92 3.53
C ILE A 198 -18.38 -11.95 3.48
N ASN A 199 -18.54 -12.98 2.64
CA ASN A 199 -17.47 -13.93 2.40
C ASN A 199 -16.39 -13.28 1.51
N PHE A 200 -15.20 -13.06 2.08
CA PHE A 200 -14.10 -12.44 1.35
C PHE A 200 -13.68 -13.24 0.11
N ARG A 201 -13.85 -14.58 0.09
CA ARG A 201 -13.51 -15.38 -1.10
C ARG A 201 -14.38 -15.00 -2.29
N ASP A 202 -15.65 -14.68 -2.05
CA ASP A 202 -16.59 -14.29 -3.11
C ASP A 202 -16.24 -12.90 -3.65
N VAL A 203 -15.92 -11.96 -2.76
CA VAL A 203 -15.52 -10.59 -3.15
C VAL A 203 -14.20 -10.59 -3.91
N LEU A 204 -13.21 -11.36 -3.44
CA LEU A 204 -11.93 -11.55 -4.11
C LEU A 204 -12.02 -12.48 -5.32
N LYS A 205 -13.20 -13.08 -5.59
CA LYS A 205 -13.44 -14.03 -6.69
C LYS A 205 -12.47 -15.21 -6.70
N ILE A 206 -12.08 -15.69 -5.52
CA ILE A 206 -11.16 -16.82 -5.34
C ILE A 206 -11.95 -18.12 -5.53
N LYS A 207 -11.75 -18.77 -6.68
CA LYS A 207 -12.38 -20.06 -7.00
C LYS A 207 -11.45 -21.24 -6.71
N LYS A 208 -10.15 -21.02 -6.85
CA LYS A 208 -9.07 -21.99 -6.60
C LYS A 208 -8.03 -21.35 -5.69
N ASP A 209 -7.29 -22.16 -4.93
CA ASP A 209 -6.23 -21.64 -4.07
C ASP A 209 -5.14 -20.90 -4.86
N GLU A 210 -4.94 -21.25 -6.14
CA GLU A 210 -4.05 -20.53 -7.06
C GLU A 210 -4.47 -19.06 -7.28
N ASP A 211 -5.77 -18.75 -7.21
CA ASP A 211 -6.28 -17.37 -7.37
C ASP A 211 -5.84 -16.50 -6.18
N ALA A 212 -5.65 -17.10 -5.01
CA ALA A 212 -5.17 -16.40 -3.82
C ALA A 212 -3.72 -15.93 -3.95
N LEU A 213 -2.91 -16.60 -4.78
CA LEU A 213 -1.50 -16.24 -4.99
C LEU A 213 -1.36 -14.80 -5.46
N PHE A 214 -2.25 -14.33 -6.34
CA PHE A 214 -2.24 -12.96 -6.87
C PHE A 214 -2.22 -11.90 -5.75
N TYR A 215 -3.00 -12.13 -4.69
CA TYR A 215 -3.09 -11.24 -3.53
C TYR A 215 -1.92 -11.42 -2.56
N MET A 216 -1.42 -12.65 -2.42
CA MET A 216 -0.40 -13.01 -1.44
C MET A 216 1.03 -12.70 -1.86
N GLU A 217 1.31 -12.52 -3.15
CA GLU A 217 2.69 -12.37 -3.64
C GLU A 217 3.46 -11.21 -2.97
N TYR A 218 2.88 -10.01 -2.91
CA TYR A 218 3.54 -8.86 -2.27
C TYR A 218 3.76 -9.10 -0.76
N PRO A 219 2.75 -9.50 0.03
CA PRO A 219 2.94 -9.90 1.42
C PRO A 219 4.01 -10.98 1.62
N LEU A 220 4.02 -12.03 0.79
CA LEU A 220 4.98 -13.12 0.90
C LEU A 220 6.42 -12.64 0.62
N LYS A 221 6.63 -11.77 -0.36
CA LYS A 221 7.95 -11.15 -0.63
C LYS A 221 8.45 -10.38 0.59
N VAL A 222 7.59 -9.57 1.20
CA VAL A 222 7.91 -8.81 2.42
C VAL A 222 8.21 -9.75 3.60
N LEU A 223 7.39 -10.78 3.82
CA LEU A 223 7.59 -11.75 4.90
C LEU A 223 8.91 -12.51 4.78
N VAL A 224 9.22 -13.01 3.58
CA VAL A 224 10.47 -13.73 3.33
C VAL A 224 11.67 -12.79 3.48
N PHE A 225 11.62 -11.58 2.91
CA PHE A 225 12.65 -10.56 3.10
C PHE A 225 12.93 -10.33 4.58
N ALA A 226 11.86 -10.13 5.33
CA ALA A 226 11.96 -9.74 6.71
C ALA A 226 12.46 -10.90 7.61
N ALA A 227 12.11 -12.15 7.27
CA ALA A 227 12.74 -13.35 7.85
C ALA A 227 14.24 -13.46 7.51
N GLN A 228 14.65 -13.18 6.26
CA GLN A 228 16.06 -13.18 5.87
C GLN A 228 16.87 -12.08 6.59
N VAL A 229 16.28 -10.90 6.81
CA VAL A 229 16.89 -9.82 7.60
C VAL A 229 17.11 -10.28 9.04
N LYS A 230 16.10 -10.87 9.68
CA LYS A 230 16.21 -11.45 11.04
C LYS A 230 17.28 -12.55 11.12
N ALA A 231 17.42 -13.34 10.06
CA ALA A 231 18.47 -14.36 9.95
C ALA A 231 19.88 -13.77 9.66
N GLY A 232 20.01 -12.45 9.52
CA GLY A 232 21.29 -11.78 9.29
C GLY A 232 21.82 -11.88 7.86
N MET A 233 20.98 -12.25 6.89
CA MET A 233 21.38 -12.44 5.49
C MET A 233 21.61 -11.12 4.74
N TRP A 234 21.19 -9.99 5.32
CA TRP A 234 21.22 -8.64 4.72
C TRP A 234 22.19 -7.67 5.42
N LYS A 235 23.11 -8.17 6.28
CA LYS A 235 24.04 -7.33 7.07
C LYS A 235 24.94 -6.40 6.25
N ARG A 236 25.12 -6.69 4.94
CA ARG A 236 25.97 -5.89 4.04
C ARG A 236 25.27 -4.69 3.42
N ASN A 237 23.95 -4.56 3.61
CA ASN A 237 23.13 -3.49 3.07
C ASN A 237 23.10 -2.22 3.94
N GLY A 238 23.88 -2.16 5.01
CA GLY A 238 23.91 -1.01 5.93
C GLY A 238 22.82 -1.03 7.00
N TYR A 239 22.79 0.01 7.83
CA TYR A 239 21.86 0.16 8.95
C TYR A 239 20.49 0.69 8.54
N SER A 240 20.38 1.49 7.48
CA SER A 240 19.10 1.98 6.92
C SER A 240 18.10 0.86 6.70
N LEU A 241 18.55 -0.26 6.11
CA LEU A 241 17.70 -1.41 5.83
C LEU A 241 17.14 -2.03 7.11
N LEU A 242 17.96 -2.13 8.16
CA LEU A 242 17.51 -2.63 9.45
C LEU A 242 16.42 -1.71 10.04
N HIS A 243 16.61 -0.39 9.97
CA HIS A 243 15.61 0.57 10.42
C HIS A 243 14.32 0.48 9.59
N GLN A 244 14.39 0.50 8.27
CA GLN A 244 13.23 0.34 7.39
C GLN A 244 12.47 -0.97 7.69
N SER A 245 13.19 -2.08 7.85
CA SER A 245 12.57 -3.37 8.19
C SER A 245 11.88 -3.35 9.55
N PHE A 246 12.50 -2.71 10.55
CA PHE A 246 11.95 -2.57 11.89
C PHE A 246 10.68 -1.72 11.87
N ILE A 247 10.73 -0.54 11.24
CA ILE A 247 9.57 0.33 11.18
C ILE A 247 8.44 -0.35 10.40
N VAL A 248 8.75 -1.15 9.38
CA VAL A 248 7.71 -1.86 8.62
C VAL A 248 7.04 -2.93 9.46
N TYR A 249 7.80 -3.66 10.27
CA TYR A 249 7.25 -4.59 11.25
C TYR A 249 6.39 -3.88 12.31
N GLU A 250 6.91 -2.83 12.93
CA GLU A 250 6.22 -2.12 14.01
C GLU A 250 4.97 -1.39 13.53
N LEU A 251 5.06 -0.66 12.42
CA LEU A 251 3.94 0.12 11.94
C LEU A 251 2.93 -0.70 11.15
N PHE A 252 3.36 -1.63 10.29
CA PHE A 252 2.42 -2.25 9.35
C PHE A 252 2.05 -3.69 9.68
N CYS A 253 2.81 -4.39 10.52
CA CYS A 253 2.45 -5.74 10.97
C CYS A 253 1.73 -5.73 12.32
N ASN A 254 1.95 -4.75 13.20
CA ASN A 254 1.28 -4.66 14.50
C ASN A 254 -0.01 -3.81 14.49
N LEU A 255 -0.33 -3.07 13.41
CA LEU A 255 -1.59 -2.30 13.29
C LEU A 255 -2.84 -3.14 12.97
N ILE A 256 -2.71 -4.47 12.88
CA ILE A 256 -3.83 -5.42 12.69
C ILE A 256 -4.07 -6.23 13.98
N GLY A 257 -3.61 -5.73 15.13
CA GLY A 257 -3.86 -6.29 16.47
C GLY A 257 -4.91 -5.50 17.24
#